data_AF-A0A816QBF7-F1
#
_entry.id   AF-A0A816QBF7-F1
#
_cell.length_a   1.000
_cell.length_b   1.000
_cell.length_c   1.000
_cell.angle_alpha   90.00
_cell.angle_beta   90.00
_cell.angle_gamma   90.00
#
_symmetry.space_group_name_H-M   'P 1'
#
loop_
_entity.id
_entity.type
_entity.pdbx_description
1 polymer ?
#
loop_
_entity_poly.entity_id
_entity_poly.type
_entity_poly.pdbx_seq_one_letter_code
_entity_poly.pdbx_strand_id
1 'polypeptide(L)'
;MVNCLVTYALCVVSLNRLLTIIYGQTSFFRTKRGIALCIAVQWLIVITIPLPTFASDIKHCLLTGLVLDYQIYTLIIIVVLPTFFIIIINAIIFARARQLSRIVQPMCADFSRTVKRRRDTYLLKYMFIMFSIFVSGWAPIYIIAVINWTGSAIPHTIQRIITILPILSLLGDMLNLFIYNQELRKYLFSKI
;
A
#
# COMPACT_ATOMS: atom_id res chain seq x y z
N MET A 1 13.21 -4.27 5.64
CA MET A 1 11.96 -4.72 6.29
C MET A 1 10.86 -3.65 6.38
N VAL A 2 11.19 -2.36 6.61
CA VAL A 2 10.16 -1.29 6.73
C VAL A 2 9.27 -1.16 5.48
N ASN A 3 9.84 -1.41 4.30
CA ASN A 3 9.16 -1.23 3.01
C ASN A 3 7.99 -2.21 2.83
N CYS A 4 8.20 -3.49 3.18
CA CYS A 4 7.15 -4.51 3.12
C CYS A 4 5.97 -4.12 4.01
N LEU A 5 6.25 -3.55 5.17
CA LEU A 5 5.20 -3.22 6.14
C LEU A 5 4.22 -2.19 5.57
N VAL A 6 4.72 -1.15 4.91
CA VAL A 6 3.88 -0.08 4.33
C VAL A 6 3.04 -0.61 3.16
N THR A 7 3.65 -1.37 2.23
CA THR A 7 2.92 -1.85 1.05
C THR A 7 1.83 -2.86 1.40
N TYR A 8 2.14 -3.78 2.32
CA TYR A 8 1.16 -4.75 2.78
C TYR A 8 0.11 -4.14 3.71
N ALA A 9 0.42 -3.06 4.43
CA ALA A 9 -0.60 -2.26 5.13
C ALA A 9 -1.64 -1.73 4.14
N LEU A 10 -1.19 -1.13 3.03
CA LEU A 10 -2.07 -0.60 2.00
C LEU A 10 -2.92 -1.69 1.35
N CYS A 11 -2.36 -2.88 1.12
CA CYS A 11 -3.09 -4.04 0.61
C CYS A 11 -4.21 -4.47 1.57
N VAL A 12 -3.87 -4.63 2.85
CA VAL A 12 -4.80 -5.09 3.89
C VAL A 12 -5.91 -4.07 4.15
N VAL A 13 -5.59 -2.78 4.17
CA VAL A 13 -6.60 -1.71 4.30
C VAL A 13 -7.52 -1.69 3.08
N SER A 14 -6.96 -1.86 1.87
CA SER A 14 -7.76 -1.95 0.63
C SER A 14 -8.69 -3.15 0.64
N LEU A 15 -8.21 -4.30 1.11
CA LEU A 15 -9.00 -5.52 1.24
C LEU A 15 -10.11 -5.37 2.28
N ASN A 16 -9.79 -4.88 3.48
CA ASN A 16 -10.79 -4.64 4.53
C ASN A 16 -11.91 -3.71 4.03
N ARG A 17 -11.52 -2.69 3.25
CA ARG A 17 -12.46 -1.79 2.63
C ARG A 17 -13.33 -2.46 1.58
N LEU A 18 -12.75 -3.29 0.70
CA LEU A 18 -13.50 -4.09 -0.26
C LEU A 18 -14.54 -4.97 0.44
N LEU A 19 -14.12 -5.68 1.49
CA LEU A 19 -15.01 -6.52 2.31
C LEU A 19 -16.12 -5.70 2.96
N THR A 20 -15.81 -4.50 3.46
CA THR A 20 -16.80 -3.58 4.03
C THR A 20 -17.84 -3.09 3.01
N ILE A 21 -17.45 -2.96 1.74
CA ILE A 21 -18.35 -2.55 0.65
C ILE A 21 -19.19 -3.73 0.17
N ILE A 22 -18.59 -4.90 -0.04
CA ILE A 22 -19.29 -6.11 -0.50
C ILE A 22 -20.25 -6.62 0.58
N TYR A 23 -19.76 -6.80 1.80
CA TYR A 23 -20.52 -7.35 2.92
C TYR A 23 -21.10 -6.26 3.81
N GLY A 24 -21.62 -5.18 3.22
CA GLY A 24 -22.09 -4.00 3.94
C GLY A 24 -23.18 -4.24 5.00
N GLN A 25 -23.83 -5.41 4.96
CA GLN A 25 -24.80 -5.90 5.96
C GLN A 25 -24.16 -6.60 7.17
N THR A 26 -22.96 -7.18 7.02
CA THR A 26 -22.26 -7.81 8.15
C THR A 26 -21.50 -6.76 8.95
N SER A 27 -21.80 -6.65 10.24
CA SER A 27 -21.16 -5.67 11.12
C SER A 27 -19.70 -5.99 11.42
N PHE A 28 -19.28 -7.26 11.27
CA PHE A 28 -17.99 -7.78 11.68
C PHE A 28 -16.80 -6.98 11.12
N PHE A 29 -16.75 -6.73 9.80
CA PHE A 29 -15.64 -6.01 9.16
C PHE A 29 -15.59 -4.51 9.50
N ARG A 30 -16.65 -3.96 10.10
CA ARG A 30 -16.66 -2.58 10.62
C ARG A 30 -16.27 -2.49 12.09
N THR A 31 -16.14 -3.62 12.79
CA THR A 31 -15.76 -3.63 14.21
C THR A 31 -14.26 -3.47 14.39
N LYS A 32 -13.86 -2.97 15.57
CA LYS A 32 -12.45 -2.91 15.99
C LYS A 32 -11.76 -4.28 15.92
N ARG A 33 -12.52 -5.37 16.14
CA ARG A 33 -12.02 -6.76 16.07
C ARG A 33 -11.62 -7.16 14.64
N GLY A 34 -12.42 -6.79 13.64
CA GLY A 34 -12.10 -7.04 12.23
C GLY A 34 -10.82 -6.31 11.80
N ILE A 35 -10.66 -5.06 12.21
CA ILE A 35 -9.43 -4.28 11.96
C ILE A 35 -8.22 -4.92 12.66
N ALA A 36 -8.36 -5.34 13.92
CA ALA A 36 -7.29 -6.02 14.65
C ALA A 36 -6.85 -7.32 13.97
N LEU A 37 -7.81 -8.12 13.47
CA LEU A 37 -7.51 -9.34 12.70
C LEU A 37 -6.74 -9.02 11.42
N CYS A 38 -7.17 -7.99 10.68
CA CYS A 38 -6.46 -7.52 9.49
C CYS A 38 -5.01 -7.13 9.80
N ILE A 39 -4.78 -6.38 10.88
CA ILE A 39 -3.43 -6.00 11.33
C ILE A 39 -2.61 -7.25 11.70
N ALA A 40 -3.19 -8.20 12.43
CA ALA A 40 -2.50 -9.45 12.78
C ALA A 40 -2.09 -10.24 11.53
N VAL A 41 -2.99 -10.38 10.55
CA VAL A 41 -2.70 -11.04 9.26
C VAL A 41 -1.59 -10.30 8.50
N GLN A 42 -1.61 -8.96 8.49
CA GLN A 42 -0.55 -8.16 7.88
C GLN A 42 0.81 -8.47 8.48
N TRP A 43 0.91 -8.52 9.82
CA TRP A 43 2.15 -8.84 10.51
C TRP A 43 2.66 -10.23 10.19
N LEU A 44 1.76 -11.23 10.15
CA LEU A 44 2.14 -12.60 9.75
C LEU A 44 2.74 -12.60 8.34
N ILE A 45 2.10 -11.93 7.37
CA ILE A 45 2.61 -11.82 6.00
C ILE A 45 4.00 -11.16 5.99
N VAL A 46 4.16 -10.02 6.68
CA VAL A 46 5.43 -9.28 6.73
C VAL A 46 6.57 -10.08 7.39
N ILE A 47 6.25 -10.97 8.34
CA ILE A 47 7.24 -11.88 8.96
C ILE A 47 7.60 -13.03 8.02
N THR A 48 6.62 -13.58 7.30
CA THR A 48 6.85 -14.73 6.40
C THR A 48 7.64 -14.38 5.14
N ILE A 49 7.45 -13.19 4.57
CA ILE A 49 8.12 -12.75 3.34
C ILE A 49 9.66 -12.75 3.41
N PRO A 50 10.30 -12.23 4.47
CA PRO A 50 11.75 -12.27 4.64
C PRO A 50 12.27 -13.59 5.23
N LEU A 51 11.40 -14.52 5.64
CA LEU A 51 11.85 -15.79 6.24
C LEU A 51 12.81 -16.60 5.34
N PRO A 52 12.56 -16.71 4.01
CA PRO A 52 13.50 -17.33 3.08
C PRO A 52 14.89 -16.69 3.09
N THR A 53 14.98 -15.37 3.35
CA THR A 53 16.25 -14.62 3.31
C THR A 53 17.10 -14.93 4.53
N PHE A 54 16.49 -15.02 5.71
CA PHE A 54 17.19 -15.43 6.93
C PHE A 54 17.69 -16.87 6.86
N ALA A 55 16.93 -17.77 6.22
CA ALA A 55 17.33 -19.15 6.02
C ALA A 55 18.47 -19.31 5.00
N SER A 56 18.54 -18.41 4.02
CA SER A 56 19.52 -18.42 2.95
C SER A 56 20.84 -17.75 3.36
N ASP A 57 20.82 -16.68 4.17
CA ASP A 57 22.04 -16.03 4.69
C ASP A 57 22.91 -16.97 5.53
N ILE A 58 22.31 -17.95 6.22
CA ILE A 58 23.03 -18.98 6.99
C ILE A 58 23.78 -19.95 6.04
N LYS A 59 23.32 -20.10 4.80
CA LYS A 59 23.92 -21.01 3.78
C LYS A 59 24.74 -20.26 2.71
N HIS A 60 24.67 -18.93 2.62
CA HIS A 60 25.17 -18.13 1.49
C HIS A 60 26.44 -17.32 1.71
N CYS A 61 27.28 -17.68 2.68
CA CYS A 61 28.67 -17.21 2.65
C CYS A 61 29.48 -17.74 1.42
N LEU A 62 28.86 -18.49 0.48
CA LEU A 62 29.56 -19.30 -0.52
C LEU A 62 29.10 -19.19 -1.99
N LEU A 63 27.97 -18.57 -2.37
CA LEU A 63 27.53 -18.57 -3.78
C LEU A 63 26.89 -17.25 -4.26
N THR A 64 27.56 -16.57 -5.20
CA THR A 64 27.17 -15.32 -5.88
C THR A 64 25.94 -15.43 -6.78
N GLY A 65 25.50 -16.64 -7.14
CA GLY A 65 24.33 -16.86 -8.01
C GLY A 65 22.97 -16.53 -7.38
N LEU A 66 22.82 -16.63 -6.06
CA LEU A 66 21.53 -16.41 -5.39
C LEU A 66 21.16 -14.94 -5.14
N VAL A 67 22.10 -14.01 -5.35
CA VAL A 67 21.85 -12.58 -5.13
C VAL A 67 20.85 -12.01 -6.14
N LEU A 68 20.86 -12.51 -7.39
CA LEU A 68 19.93 -12.09 -8.43
C LEU A 68 18.52 -12.59 -8.15
N ASP A 69 18.38 -13.89 -7.89
CA ASP A 69 17.08 -14.52 -7.60
C ASP A 69 16.40 -13.81 -6.42
N TYR A 70 17.20 -13.36 -5.45
CA TYR A 70 16.72 -12.58 -4.33
C TYR A 70 16.23 -11.17 -4.72
N GLN A 71 16.96 -10.43 -5.55
CA GLN A 71 16.54 -9.09 -5.99
C GLN A 71 15.26 -9.15 -6.83
N ILE A 72 15.14 -10.15 -7.72
CA ILE A 72 13.95 -10.39 -8.52
C ILE A 72 12.78 -10.80 -7.62
N TYR A 73 12.99 -11.74 -6.69
CA TYR A 73 11.99 -12.12 -5.70
C TYR A 73 11.48 -10.91 -4.91
N THR A 74 12.39 -10.05 -4.45
CA THR A 74 12.08 -8.85 -3.68
C THR A 74 11.27 -7.85 -4.52
N LEU A 75 11.66 -7.61 -5.77
CA LEU A 75 10.90 -6.75 -6.69
C LEU A 75 9.48 -7.27 -6.90
N ILE A 76 9.33 -8.57 -7.15
CA ILE A 76 8.02 -9.19 -7.40
C ILE A 76 7.13 -9.10 -6.15
N ILE A 77 7.65 -9.51 -5.00
CA ILE A 77 6.87 -9.63 -3.77
C ILE A 77 6.57 -8.25 -3.15
N ILE A 78 7.54 -7.32 -3.14
CA ILE A 78 7.35 -6.02 -2.49
C ILE A 78 6.69 -4.99 -3.40
N VAL A 79 6.91 -5.07 -4.71
CA VAL A 79 6.43 -4.04 -5.65
C VAL A 79 5.32 -4.59 -6.54
N VAL A 80 5.61 -5.60 -7.36
CA VAL A 80 4.70 -6.03 -8.44
C VAL A 80 3.40 -6.60 -7.89
N LEU A 81 3.49 -7.59 -7.00
CA LEU A 81 2.34 -8.30 -6.43
C LEU A 81 1.38 -7.37 -5.67
N PRO A 82 1.84 -6.56 -4.70
CA PRO A 82 0.94 -5.65 -3.99
C PRO A 82 0.38 -4.55 -4.89
N THR A 83 1.14 -4.09 -5.89
CA THR A 83 0.63 -3.14 -6.90
C THR A 83 -0.53 -3.73 -7.68
N PHE A 84 -0.35 -4.93 -8.20
CA PHE A 84 -1.38 -5.62 -8.96
C PHE A 84 -2.63 -5.88 -8.09
N PHE A 85 -2.42 -6.33 -6.86
CA PHE A 85 -3.49 -6.56 -5.88
C PHE A 85 -4.29 -5.30 -5.57
N ILE A 86 -3.61 -4.17 -5.31
CA ILE A 86 -4.24 -2.89 -5.02
C ILE A 86 -5.01 -2.36 -6.25
N ILE A 87 -4.44 -2.49 -7.46
CA ILE A 87 -5.12 -2.10 -8.70
C ILE A 87 -6.40 -2.92 -8.88
N ILE A 88 -6.34 -4.25 -8.72
CA ILE A 88 -7.52 -5.12 -8.82
C ILE A 88 -8.58 -4.72 -7.81
N ILE A 89 -8.22 -4.58 -6.54
CA ILE A 89 -9.18 -4.21 -5.50
C ILE A 89 -9.83 -2.86 -5.81
N ASN A 90 -9.04 -1.86 -6.16
CA ASN A 90 -9.57 -0.54 -6.47
C ASN A 90 -10.46 -0.56 -7.71
N ALA A 91 -10.13 -1.36 -8.74
CA ALA A 91 -10.97 -1.56 -9.91
C ALA A 91 -12.32 -2.18 -9.54
N ILE A 92 -12.33 -3.20 -8.66
CA ILE A 92 -13.56 -3.83 -8.17
C ILE A 92 -14.39 -2.84 -7.34
N ILE A 93 -13.77 -2.10 -6.42
CA ILE A 93 -14.44 -1.07 -5.61
C ILE A 93 -15.07 -0.02 -6.53
N PHE A 94 -14.33 0.44 -7.54
CA PHE A 94 -14.81 1.44 -8.49
C PHE A 94 -15.98 0.92 -9.34
N ALA A 95 -15.90 -0.32 -9.85
CA ALA A 95 -16.98 -0.96 -10.59
C ALA A 95 -18.25 -1.08 -9.74
N ARG A 96 -18.12 -1.52 -8.48
CA ARG A 96 -19.24 -1.62 -7.52
C ARG A 96 -19.82 -0.25 -7.18
N ALA A 97 -18.99 0.75 -6.94
CA ALA A 97 -19.43 2.11 -6.67
C ALA A 97 -20.21 2.69 -7.86
N ARG A 98 -19.78 2.42 -9.10
CA ARG A 98 -20.50 2.81 -10.33
C ARG A 98 -21.86 2.10 -10.43
N GLN A 99 -21.90 0.79 -10.22
CA GLN A 99 -23.14 0.00 -10.25
C GLN A 99 -24.17 0.52 -9.23
N LEU A 100 -23.76 0.70 -7.97
CA LEU A 100 -24.63 1.24 -6.93
C LEU A 100 -25.15 2.65 -7.25
N SER A 101 -24.36 3.43 -7.98
CA SER A 101 -24.76 4.78 -8.38
C SER A 101 -25.64 4.87 -9.61
N ARG A 102 -25.66 3.83 -10.44
CA ARG A 102 -26.65 3.69 -11.52
C ARG A 102 -27.99 3.19 -11.00
N ILE A 103 -27.99 2.37 -9.95
CA ILE A 103 -29.20 1.78 -9.37
C ILE A 103 -29.95 2.77 -8.46
N VAL A 104 -29.25 3.72 -7.84
CA VAL A 104 -29.81 4.66 -6.87
C VAL A 104 -29.93 6.06 -7.49
N GLN A 105 -30.90 6.24 -8.39
CA GLN A 105 -31.66 7.49 -8.53
C GLN A 105 -33.05 7.31 -7.88
N PRO A 106 -33.18 7.28 -6.54
CA PRO A 106 -34.47 7.49 -5.93
C PRO A 106 -34.71 9.00 -5.88
N MET A 107 -35.89 9.43 -6.31
CA MET A 107 -36.41 10.80 -6.16
C MET A 107 -36.52 11.25 -4.68
N CYS A 108 -36.03 10.46 -3.72
CA CYS A 108 -35.97 10.76 -2.30
C CYS A 108 -34.65 10.19 -1.73
N ALA A 109 -33.54 10.92 -1.89
CA ALA A 109 -32.23 10.47 -1.43
C ALA A 109 -31.98 10.93 0.02
N ASP A 110 -32.06 9.99 0.96
CA ASP A 110 -31.58 10.16 2.33
C ASP A 110 -30.20 10.82 2.36
N PHE A 111 -30.12 12.04 2.92
CA PHE A 111 -28.90 12.85 3.02
C PHE A 111 -27.72 12.06 3.63
N SER A 112 -28.01 11.13 4.55
CA SER A 112 -27.03 10.29 5.24
C SER A 112 -26.27 9.33 4.30
N ARG A 113 -26.94 8.79 3.27
CA ARG A 113 -26.31 7.88 2.28
C ARG A 113 -25.41 8.63 1.32
N THR A 114 -25.80 9.85 0.94
CA THR A 114 -25.04 10.71 0.03
C THR A 114 -23.73 11.19 0.67
N VAL A 115 -23.77 11.58 1.96
CA VAL A 115 -22.58 11.98 2.73
C VAL A 115 -21.59 10.83 2.90
N LYS A 116 -22.07 9.63 3.24
CA LYS A 116 -21.23 8.43 3.39
C LYS A 116 -20.48 8.06 2.10
N ARG A 117 -21.15 8.16 0.96
CA ARG A 117 -20.57 7.87 -0.36
C ARG A 117 -19.49 8.88 -0.80
N ARG A 118 -19.67 10.16 -0.46
CA ARG A 118 -18.67 11.21 -0.73
C ARG A 118 -17.39 10.98 0.07
N ARG A 119 -17.52 10.59 1.35
CA ARG A 119 -16.40 10.22 2.23
C ARG A 119 -15.64 9.02 1.69
N ASP A 120 -16.34 7.97 1.25
CA ASP A 120 -15.68 6.77 0.71
C ASP A 120 -14.91 7.12 -0.59
N THR A 121 -15.48 7.95 -1.47
CA THR A 121 -14.79 8.38 -2.70
C THR A 121 -13.52 9.17 -2.40
N TYR A 122 -13.56 10.06 -1.41
CA TYR A 122 -12.38 10.82 -0.97
C TYR A 122 -11.30 9.90 -0.40
N LEU A 123 -11.68 8.93 0.44
CA LEU A 123 -10.76 7.94 0.99
C LEU A 123 -10.10 7.07 -0.10
N LEU A 124 -10.82 6.79 -1.21
CA LEU A 124 -10.26 6.07 -2.37
C LEU A 124 -9.16 6.88 -3.05
N LYS A 125 -9.45 8.15 -3.33
CA LYS A 125 -8.47 9.05 -3.95
C LYS A 125 -7.23 9.18 -3.07
N TYR A 126 -7.43 9.35 -1.75
CA TYR A 126 -6.34 9.42 -0.79
C TYR A 126 -5.45 8.16 -0.80
N MET A 127 -6.06 6.97 -0.66
CA MET A 127 -5.32 5.70 -0.66
C MET A 127 -4.56 5.50 -1.98
N PHE A 128 -5.15 5.88 -3.11
CA PHE A 128 -4.50 5.79 -4.41
C PHE A 128 -3.30 6.75 -4.55
N ILE A 129 -3.42 7.99 -4.03
CA ILE A 129 -2.33 8.97 -4.02
C ILE A 129 -1.18 8.48 -3.15
N MET A 130 -1.47 8.03 -1.92
CA MET A 130 -0.49 7.44 -1.00
C MET A 130 0.25 6.27 -1.66
N PHE A 131 -0.51 5.36 -2.25
CA PHE A 131 0.07 4.20 -2.92
C PHE A 131 0.93 4.60 -4.12
N SER A 132 0.52 5.59 -4.93
CA SER A 132 1.29 6.06 -6.07
C SER A 132 2.60 6.72 -5.66
N ILE A 133 2.59 7.55 -4.61
CA ILE A 133 3.80 8.18 -4.05
C ILE A 133 4.76 7.12 -3.51
N PHE A 134 4.22 6.09 -2.86
CA PHE A 134 5.01 4.97 -2.38
C PHE A 134 5.66 4.19 -3.53
N VAL A 135 4.88 3.74 -4.52
CA VAL A 135 5.43 2.96 -5.65
C VAL A 135 6.45 3.76 -6.44
N SER A 136 6.17 5.04 -6.72
CA SER A 136 7.11 5.88 -7.48
C SER A 136 8.41 6.14 -6.74
N GLY A 137 8.38 6.23 -5.40
CA GLY A 137 9.59 6.38 -4.59
C GLY A 137 10.43 5.10 -4.49
N TRP A 138 9.78 3.95 -4.36
CA TRP A 138 10.47 2.69 -4.03
C TRP A 138 10.78 1.81 -5.24
N ALA A 139 9.94 1.79 -6.29
CA ALA A 139 10.16 0.95 -7.47
C ALA A 139 11.49 1.23 -8.19
N PRO A 140 11.96 2.49 -8.35
CA PRO A 140 13.20 2.78 -9.06
C PRO A 140 14.44 2.13 -8.42
N ILE A 141 14.47 1.94 -7.10
CA ILE A 141 15.59 1.26 -6.42
C ILE A 141 15.72 -0.18 -6.86
N TYR A 142 14.60 -0.91 -6.90
CA TYR A 142 14.61 -2.31 -7.29
C TYR A 142 14.90 -2.46 -8.79
N ILE A 143 14.42 -1.54 -9.63
CA ILE A 143 14.73 -1.51 -11.06
C ILE A 143 16.23 -1.29 -11.30
N ILE A 144 16.86 -0.34 -10.60
CA ILE A 144 18.31 -0.13 -10.69
C ILE A 144 19.10 -1.35 -10.24
N ALA A 145 18.68 -2.02 -9.17
CA ALA A 145 19.37 -3.22 -8.69
C ALA A 145 19.43 -4.30 -9.78
N VAL A 146 18.32 -4.51 -10.49
CA VAL A 146 18.23 -5.45 -11.63
C VAL A 146 19.07 -4.97 -12.82
N ILE A 147 19.04 -3.69 -13.18
CA ILE A 147 19.82 -3.15 -14.32
C ILE A 147 21.33 -3.18 -14.06
N ASN A 148 21.77 -2.85 -12.84
CA ASN A 148 23.18 -2.94 -12.46
C ASN A 148 23.69 -4.39 -12.58
N TRP A 149 22.83 -5.38 -12.32
CA TRP A 149 23.18 -6.78 -12.51
C TRP A 149 23.37 -7.17 -13.99
N THR A 150 22.61 -6.57 -14.93
CA THR A 150 22.78 -6.85 -16.37
C THR A 150 24.08 -6.29 -16.97
N GLY A 151 24.99 -5.75 -16.15
CA GLY A 151 26.28 -5.20 -16.59
C GLY A 151 26.17 -3.80 -17.23
N SER A 152 24.98 -3.20 -17.21
CA SER A 152 24.76 -1.86 -17.74
C SER A 152 25.28 -0.82 -16.76
N ALA A 153 26.30 -0.06 -17.16
CA ALA A 153 26.84 1.01 -16.35
C ALA A 153 25.84 2.18 -16.26
N ILE A 154 25.19 2.32 -15.10
CA ILE A 154 24.30 3.46 -14.83
C ILE A 154 25.14 4.64 -14.33
N PRO A 155 24.96 5.86 -14.88
CA PRO A 155 25.63 7.06 -14.38
C PRO A 155 25.44 7.26 -12.87
N HIS A 156 26.51 7.62 -12.16
CA HIS A 156 26.47 7.85 -10.70
C HIS A 156 25.46 8.93 -10.29
N THR A 157 25.21 9.93 -11.13
CA THR A 157 24.19 10.96 -10.88
C THR A 157 22.79 10.37 -10.80
N ILE A 158 22.45 9.43 -11.69
CA ILE A 158 21.14 8.76 -11.72
C ILE A 158 20.98 7.88 -10.48
N GLN A 159 22.03 7.16 -10.08
CA GLN A 159 22.02 6.36 -8.85
C GLN A 159 21.75 7.24 -7.62
N ARG A 160 22.42 8.39 -7.48
CA ARG A 160 22.20 9.32 -6.36
C ARG A 160 20.77 9.85 -6.29
N ILE A 161 20.20 10.24 -7.43
CA ILE A 161 18.81 10.71 -7.50
C ILE A 161 17.86 9.60 -7.00
N ILE A 162 18.03 8.38 -7.50
CA ILE A 162 17.17 7.25 -7.15
C ILE A 162 17.32 6.83 -5.69
N THR A 163 18.49 7.00 -5.08
CA THR A 163 18.65 6.75 -3.62
C THR A 163 17.90 7.76 -2.74
N ILE A 164 17.61 8.98 -3.24
CA ILE A 164 16.89 10.02 -2.48
C ILE A 164 15.37 9.83 -2.59
N LEU A 165 14.88 9.25 -3.67
CA LEU A 165 13.45 9.06 -3.95
C LEU A 165 12.64 8.40 -2.81
N PRO A 166 13.10 7.32 -2.15
CA PRO A 166 12.36 6.71 -1.05
C PRO A 166 12.24 7.63 0.17
N ILE A 167 13.26 8.45 0.44
CA ILE A 167 13.24 9.40 1.54
C ILE A 167 12.15 10.45 1.28
N LEU A 168 12.09 10.97 0.04
CA LEU A 168 11.05 11.89 -0.39
C LEU A 168 9.66 11.26 -0.36
N SER A 169 9.55 9.98 -0.74
CA SER A 169 8.29 9.24 -0.67
C SER A 169 7.80 9.06 0.77
N LEU A 170 8.68 8.68 1.71
CA LEU A 170 8.34 8.60 3.13
C LEU A 170 7.92 9.95 3.70
N LEU A 171 8.62 11.03 3.32
CA LEU A 171 8.23 12.39 3.71
C LEU A 171 6.84 12.74 3.17
N GLY A 172 6.56 12.41 1.90
CA GLY A 172 5.26 12.58 1.29
C GLY A 172 4.16 11.82 2.03
N ASP A 173 4.42 10.58 2.43
CA ASP A 173 3.49 9.76 3.21
C ASP A 173 3.22 10.36 4.60
N MET A 174 4.25 10.87 5.29
CA MET A 174 4.09 11.56 6.58
C MET A 174 3.27 12.85 6.44
N LEU A 175 3.58 13.67 5.43
CA LEU A 175 2.82 14.90 5.14
C LEU A 175 1.36 14.59 4.82
N ASN A 176 1.11 13.57 4.02
CA ASN A 176 -0.24 13.12 3.71
C ASN A 176 -0.97 12.61 4.96
N LEU A 177 -0.31 11.87 5.85
CA LEU A 177 -0.93 11.44 7.10
C LEU A 177 -1.30 12.64 7.98
N PHE A 178 -0.43 13.65 8.05
CA PHE A 178 -0.69 14.88 8.79
C PHE A 178 -1.85 15.70 8.19
N ILE A 179 -1.85 15.92 6.88
CA ILE A 179 -2.87 16.75 6.20
C ILE A 179 -4.26 16.12 6.31
N TYR A 180 -4.36 14.80 6.16
CA TYR A 180 -5.65 14.10 6.05
C TYR A 180 -6.19 13.61 7.41
N ASN A 181 -5.37 13.58 8.46
CA ASN A 181 -5.82 13.22 9.80
C ASN A 181 -6.28 14.46 10.59
N GLN A 182 -7.56 14.80 10.44
CA GLN A 182 -8.16 15.96 11.12
C GLN A 182 -8.09 15.85 12.65
N GLU A 183 -8.28 14.66 13.21
CA GLU A 183 -8.23 14.44 14.66
C GLU A 183 -6.81 14.60 15.22
N LEU A 184 -5.79 14.11 14.48
CA LEU A 184 -4.39 14.35 14.83
C LEU A 184 -4.05 15.85 14.82
N ARG A 185 -4.51 16.59 13.81
CA ARG A 185 -4.30 18.04 13.74
C ARG A 185 -4.98 18.75 14.91
N LYS A 186 -6.25 18.46 15.18
CA LYS A 186 -6.97 19.04 16.34
C LYS A 186 -6.23 18.75 17.64
N TYR A 187 -5.77 17.52 17.86
CA TYR A 187 -5.03 17.14 19.05
C TYR A 187 -3.70 17.92 19.17
N LEU A 188 -2.91 18.01 18.09
CA LEU A 188 -1.64 18.73 18.10
C LEU A 188 -1.83 20.24 18.31
N PHE A 189 -2.78 20.86 17.62
CA PHE A 189 -3.08 22.29 17.78
C PHE A 189 -3.80 22.62 19.10
N SER A 190 -4.40 21.64 19.78
CA SER A 190 -4.96 21.85 21.13
C SER A 190 -3.92 21.89 22.24
N LYS A 191 -2.68 21.46 21.95
CA LYS A 191 -1.55 21.40 22.89
C LYS A 191 -0.48 22.47 22.66
N ILE A 192 -0.60 23.25 21.59
CA ILE A 192 0.25 24.41 21.28
C ILE A 192 -0.54 25.65 21.69
#